data_AF-A0A535GVZ4-F1
#
_entry.id   AF-A0A535GVZ4-F1
#
_cell.length_a   1.000
_cell.length_b   1.000
_cell.length_c   1.000
_cell.angle_alpha   90.00
_cell.angle_beta   90.00
_cell.angle_gamma   90.00
#
_symmetry.space_group_name_H-M   'P 1'
#
loop_
_entity.id
_entity.type
_entity.pdbx_description
1 polymer ?
#
loop_
_entity_poly.entity_id
_entity_poly.type
_entity_poly.pdbx_seq_one_letter_code
_entity_poly.pdbx_strand_id
1 'polypeptide(L)'
;LEGLSRIPGVGVLGGAESRHGARLALSSFVVEGLHHGLVAAALSHEHGIAVRHGCFCANPYVFHLLHMSKDEVVKVEGEVTAGRRRALPGAVRASLAPYNTEAEV
;
A
#
# COMPACT_ATOMS: atom_id res chain seq x y z
N LEU A 1 -3.45 3.33 -13.19
CA LEU A 1 -2.20 3.82 -12.55
C LEU A 1 -1.98 5.29 -12.79
N GLU A 2 -2.23 5.76 -14.01
CA GLU A 2 -2.12 7.18 -14.38
C GLU A 2 -2.84 8.13 -13.42
N GLY A 3 -4.03 7.76 -12.92
CA GLY A 3 -4.74 8.51 -11.88
C GLY A 3 -3.93 8.64 -10.59
N LEU A 4 -3.60 7.52 -9.93
CA LEU A 4 -2.82 7.51 -8.68
C LEU A 4 -1.47 8.24 -8.81
N SER A 5 -0.74 8.02 -9.91
CA SER A 5 0.56 8.65 -10.14
C SER A 5 0.49 10.17 -10.35
N ARG A 6 -0.70 10.73 -10.61
CA ARG A 6 -0.92 12.18 -10.74
C ARG A 6 -1.24 12.87 -9.42
N ILE A 7 -1.48 12.11 -8.33
CA ILE A 7 -1.83 12.68 -7.03
C ILE A 7 -0.54 13.05 -6.28
N PRO A 8 -0.32 14.32 -5.92
CA PRO A 8 0.84 14.72 -5.14
C PRO A 8 0.91 14.00 -3.80
N GLY A 9 2.11 13.52 -3.44
CA GLY A 9 2.34 12.77 -2.21
C GLY A 9 1.87 11.31 -2.25
N VAL A 10 1.34 10.82 -3.37
CA VAL A 10 1.00 9.39 -3.54
C VAL A 10 2.14 8.66 -4.26
N GLY A 11 2.73 7.68 -3.57
CA GLY A 11 3.76 6.81 -4.12
C GLY A 11 3.18 5.45 -4.53
N VAL A 12 3.22 5.10 -5.83
CA VAL A 12 2.82 3.77 -6.30
C VAL A 12 3.97 2.78 -6.14
N LEU A 13 3.73 1.69 -5.39
CA LEU A 13 4.73 0.65 -5.15
C LEU A 13 4.83 -0.31 -6.34
N GLY A 14 6.06 -0.76 -6.61
CA GLY A 14 6.36 -1.67 -7.73
C GLY A 14 6.45 -0.99 -9.10
N GLY A 15 6.34 0.34 -9.14
CA GLY A 15 6.45 1.15 -10.36
C GLY A 15 5.18 1.17 -11.22
N ALA A 16 5.14 2.14 -12.13
CA ALA A 16 4.05 2.31 -13.09
C ALA A 16 4.22 1.46 -14.36
N GLU A 17 5.45 1.10 -14.71
CA GLU A 17 5.77 0.37 -15.94
C GLU A 17 5.84 -1.15 -15.69
N SER A 18 5.14 -1.92 -16.52
CA SER A 18 5.30 -3.38 -16.53
C SER A 18 6.49 -3.76 -17.41
N ARG A 19 7.54 -4.32 -16.81
CA ARG A 19 8.69 -4.86 -17.56
C ARG A 19 8.36 -6.10 -18.41
N HIS A 20 7.21 -6.73 -18.20
CA HIS A 20 6.82 -8.01 -18.83
C HIS A 20 5.44 -7.98 -19.50
N GLY A 21 4.93 -6.79 -19.86
CA GLY A 21 3.74 -6.63 -20.71
C GLY A 21 2.38 -6.84 -20.04
N ALA A 22 2.27 -7.61 -18.95
CA ALA A 22 1.03 -7.80 -18.21
C ALA A 22 1.16 -7.36 -16.75
N ARG A 23 0.15 -6.65 -16.22
CA ARG A 23 0.04 -6.27 -14.81
C ARG A 23 -1.34 -6.68 -14.30
N LEU A 24 -1.41 -7.19 -13.08
CA LEU A 24 -2.68 -7.51 -12.44
C LEU A 24 -3.48 -6.24 -12.18
N ALA A 25 -4.81 -6.37 -12.11
CA ALA A 25 -5.74 -5.29 -11.86
C ALA A 25 -5.76 -4.86 -10.37
N LEU A 26 -4.59 -4.55 -9.81
CA LEU A 26 -4.41 -4.04 -8.47
C LEU A 26 -3.27 -3.04 -8.41
N SER A 27 -3.29 -2.16 -7.43
CA SER A 27 -2.17 -1.26 -7.16
C SER A 27 -1.98 -1.07 -5.67
N SER A 28 -0.73 -1.19 -5.22
CA SER A 28 -0.33 -0.81 -3.87
C SER A 28 0.28 0.58 -3.89
N PHE A 29 -0.07 1.42 -2.91
CA PHE A 29 0.42 2.78 -2.82
C PHE A 29 0.56 3.25 -1.36
N VAL A 30 1.38 4.27 -1.18
CA VAL A 30 1.56 4.99 0.08
C VAL A 30 1.16 6.45 -0.11
N VAL A 31 0.78 7.10 1.00
CA VAL A 31 0.57 8.55 1.03
C VAL A 31 1.59 9.12 1.99
N GLU A 32 2.37 10.10 1.53
CA GLU A 32 3.43 10.71 2.30
C GLU A 32 2.91 11.25 3.64
N GLY A 33 3.62 10.91 4.72
CA GLY A 33 3.28 11.33 6.08
C GLY A 33 2.06 10.63 6.71
N LEU A 34 1.36 9.75 6.00
CA LEU A 34 0.16 9.09 6.52
C LEU A 34 0.35 7.57 6.70
N HIS A 35 -0.07 7.08 7.85
CA HIS A 35 -0.11 5.64 8.12
C HIS A 35 -1.16 4.96 7.21
N HIS A 36 -0.81 3.84 6.58
CA HIS A 36 -1.68 3.13 5.64
C HIS A 36 -3.08 2.79 6.21
N GLY A 37 -3.17 2.54 7.52
CA GLY A 37 -4.44 2.28 8.20
C GLY A 37 -5.33 3.52 8.29
N LEU A 38 -4.74 4.71 8.44
CA LEU A 38 -5.49 5.96 8.43
C LEU A 38 -6.04 6.27 7.04
N VAL A 39 -5.21 6.11 6.01
CA VAL A 39 -5.64 6.29 4.61
C VAL A 39 -6.79 5.32 4.27
N ALA A 40 -6.66 4.04 4.63
CA ALA A 40 -7.71 3.06 4.40
C ALA A 40 -9.00 3.36 5.17
N ALA A 41 -8.90 3.85 6.42
CA ALA A 41 -10.05 4.27 7.20
C ALA A 41 -10.77 5.45 6.56
N ALA A 42 -10.05 6.49 6.12
CA ALA A 42 -10.63 7.65 5.44
C ALA A 42 -11.33 7.24 4.13
N LEU A 43 -10.66 6.44 3.28
CA LEU A 43 -11.26 5.92 2.04
C LEU A 43 -12.55 5.14 2.30
N SER A 44 -12.56 4.27 3.31
CA SER A 44 -13.74 3.46 3.64
C SER A 44 -14.86 4.28 4.28
N HIS A 45 -14.56 5.11 5.28
CA HIS A 45 -15.57 5.77 6.10
C HIS A 45 -16.14 7.04 5.47
N GLU A 46 -15.32 7.80 4.74
CA GLU A 46 -15.73 9.09 4.17
C GLU A 46 -16.21 8.95 2.73
N HIS A 47 -15.71 7.93 2.01
CA HIS A 47 -15.96 7.79 0.57
C HIS A 47 -16.53 6.42 0.16
N GLY A 48 -16.69 5.48 1.09
CA GLY A 48 -17.22 4.15 0.79
C GLY A 48 -16.30 3.29 -0.09
N ILE A 49 -15.01 3.62 -0.18
CA ILE A 49 -14.03 2.94 -1.02
C ILE A 49 -13.37 1.82 -0.22
N ALA A 50 -13.71 0.58 -0.52
CA ALA A 50 -13.14 -0.58 0.15
C ALA A 50 -11.72 -0.90 -0.37
N VAL A 51 -10.73 -0.84 0.53
CA VAL A 51 -9.32 -1.15 0.24
C VAL A 51 -8.74 -2.11 1.28
N ARG A 52 -7.59 -2.72 0.97
CA ARG A 52 -6.78 -3.47 1.95
C ARG A 52 -5.59 -2.64 2.38
N HIS A 53 -5.09 -2.85 3.59
CA HIS A 53 -3.88 -2.18 4.06
C HIS A 53 -2.96 -3.11 4.88
N GLY A 54 -1.67 -2.76 4.95
CA GLY A 54 -0.63 -3.49 5.68
C GLY A 54 0.41 -4.13 4.75
N CYS A 55 0.97 -5.26 5.17
CA CYS A 55 2.03 -5.97 4.44
C CYS A 55 1.56 -7.11 3.52
N PHE A 56 0.25 -7.37 3.44
CA PHE A 56 -0.35 -8.37 2.54
C PHE A 56 0.24 -9.80 2.65
N CYS A 57 0.67 -10.21 3.85
CA CYS A 57 1.41 -11.47 4.08
C CYS A 57 2.76 -11.57 3.34
N ALA A 58 3.27 -10.44 2.84
CA ALA A 58 4.51 -10.33 2.07
C ALA A 58 5.47 -9.33 2.74
N ASN A 59 5.64 -9.40 4.07
CA ASN A 59 6.41 -8.42 4.85
C ASN A 59 7.79 -8.09 4.24
N PRO A 60 8.66 -9.07 3.91
CA PRO A 60 9.99 -8.75 3.38
C PRO A 60 9.93 -8.00 2.05
N TYR A 61 8.96 -8.33 1.20
CA TYR A 61 8.79 -7.68 -0.09
C TYR A 61 8.25 -6.25 0.05
N VAL A 62 7.28 -6.05 0.95
CA VAL A 62 6.75 -4.72 1.24
C VAL A 62 7.83 -3.83 1.86
N PHE A 63 8.65 -4.34 2.78
CA PHE A 63 9.77 -3.58 3.36
C PHE A 63 10.79 -3.16 2.29
N HIS A 64 11.09 -4.06 1.34
CA HIS A 64 11.93 -3.74 0.19
C HIS A 64 11.34 -2.63 -0.68
N LEU A 65 10.04 -2.70 -0.98
CA LEU A 65 9.34 -1.67 -1.76
C LEU A 65 9.22 -0.33 -1.04
N LEU A 66 9.24 -0.34 0.30
CA LEU A 66 9.27 0.86 1.14
C LEU A 66 10.70 1.39 1.36
N HIS A 67 11.69 0.80 0.69
CA HIS A 67 13.11 1.18 0.79
C HIS A 67 13.67 1.16 2.23
N MET A 68 13.16 0.26 3.07
CA MET A 68 13.62 0.14 4.44
C MET A 68 15.05 -0.43 4.51
N SER A 69 15.84 0.14 5.41
CA SER A 69 17.14 -0.39 5.80
C SER A 69 17.00 -1.63 6.68
N LYS A 70 18.08 -2.41 6.80
CA LYS A 70 18.12 -3.59 7.68
C LYS A 70 17.85 -3.22 9.14
N ASP A 71 18.39 -2.09 9.60
CA ASP A 71 18.23 -1.64 10.98
C ASP A 71 16.77 -1.25 11.29
N GLU A 72 16.08 -0.62 10.33
CA GLU A 72 14.65 -0.32 10.45
C GLU A 72 13.80 -1.60 10.49
N VAL A 73 14.13 -2.59 9.68
CA VAL A 73 13.44 -3.89 9.68
C VAL A 73 13.62 -4.59 11.04
N VAL A 74 14.85 -4.67 11.55
CA VAL A 74 15.13 -5.27 12.86
C VAL A 74 14.36 -4.55 13.98
N LYS A 75 14.30 -3.22 13.93
CA LYS A 75 13.53 -2.42 14.89
C LYS A 75 12.04 -2.76 14.83
N VAL A 76 11.46 -2.84 13.63
CA VAL A 76 10.05 -3.21 13.43
C VAL A 76 9.77 -4.62 13.96
N GLU A 77 10.64 -5.59 13.68
CA GLU A 77 10.50 -6.96 14.19
C GLU A 77 10.52 -7.01 15.73
N GLY A 78 11.39 -6.21 16.36
CA GLY A 78 11.44 -6.04 17.81
C GLY A 78 10.14 -5.47 18.39
N GLU A 79 9.59 -4.42 17.77
CA GLU A 79 8.32 -3.81 18.18
C GLU A 79 7.14 -4.79 18.02
N VAL A 80 7.10 -5.56 16.93
CA VAL A 80 6.07 -6.58 16.69
C VAL A 80 6.13 -7.67 17.74
N THR A 81 7.33 -8.16 18.07
CA THR A 81 7.57 -9.15 19.12
C THR A 81 7.12 -8.63 20.48
N ALA A 82 7.31 -7.34 20.75
CA ALA A 82 6.83 -6.65 21.94
C ALA A 82 5.31 -6.32 21.92
N GLY A 83 4.56 -6.81 20.93
CA GLY A 83 3.11 -6.59 20.80
C GLY A 83 2.72 -5.21 20.24
N ARG A 84 3.69 -4.36 19.89
CA ARG A 84 3.47 -2.99 19.42
C ARG A 84 3.26 -2.95 17.90
N ARG A 85 2.07 -3.38 17.47
CA ARG A 85 1.68 -3.49 16.05
C ARG A 85 1.48 -2.17 15.32
N ARG A 86 1.36 -1.03 16.04
CA ARG A 86 1.26 0.30 15.43
C ARG A 86 2.51 0.71 14.65
N ALA A 87 3.65 0.07 14.93
CA ALA A 87 4.91 0.31 14.25
C ALA A 87 5.06 -0.50 12.95
N LEU A 88 4.10 -1.40 12.63
CA LEU A 88 4.17 -2.18 11.40
C LEU A 88 4.05 -1.24 10.20
N PRO A 89 5.06 -1.18 9.33
CA PRO A 89 4.97 -0.44 8.10
C PRO A 89 4.06 -1.20 7.13
N GLY A 90 3.64 -0.53 6.06
CA GLY A 90 2.76 -1.14 5.08
C GLY A 90 2.26 -0.13 4.07
N ALA A 91 1.38 -0.60 3.20
CA ALA A 91 0.78 0.21 2.14
C ALA A 91 -0.73 0.01 2.09
N VAL A 92 -1.41 0.84 1.31
CA VAL A 92 -2.79 0.61 0.88
C VAL A 92 -2.75 -0.15 -0.43
N ARG A 93 -3.72 -1.04 -0.65
CA ARG A 93 -3.92 -1.75 -1.91
C ARG A 93 -5.36 -1.64 -2.36
N ALA A 94 -5.54 -1.02 -3.52
CA ALA A 94 -6.77 -1.08 -4.30
C ALA A 94 -6.70 -2.28 -5.25
N SER A 95 -7.79 -3.03 -5.37
CA SER A 95 -7.87 -4.20 -6.23
C SER A 95 -9.20 -4.18 -6.95
N LEU A 96 -9.14 -4.34 -8.27
CA LEU A 96 -10.32 -4.40 -9.12
C LEU A 96 -10.70 -5.86 -9.35
N ALA A 97 -11.98 -6.07 -9.57
CA ALA A 97 -12.59 -7.35 -9.93
C ALA A 97 -13.42 -7.16 -11.21
N PRO A 98 -13.90 -8.26 -11.84
CA PRO A 98 -14.64 -8.17 -13.12
C PRO A 98 -15.91 -7.32 -13.08
N TYR A 99 -16.46 -7.04 -11.89
CA TYR A 99 -17.64 -6.21 -11.70
C TYR A 99 -17.31 -4.71 -11.58
N ASN A 100 -16.03 -4.34 -11.50
CA ASN A 100 -15.67 -2.93 -11.46
C ASN A 100 -15.80 -2.27 -12.83
N THR A 101 -16.16 -1.00 -12.83
CA THR A 101 -16.31 -0.19 -14.05
C THR A 101 -15.28 0.93 -14.11
N GLU A 102 -15.08 1.51 -15.30
CA GLU A 102 -14.17 2.65 -15.48
C GLU A 102 -14.60 3.88 -14.65
N ALA A 103 -15.90 4.01 -14.32
CA ALA A 103 -16.38 5.10 -13.47
C ALA A 103 -15.98 4.97 -12.00
N GLU A 104 -15.52 3.79 -11.56
CA GLU A 104 -15.08 3.51 -10.20
C GLU A 104 -13.55 3.62 -10.02
N VAL A 105 -12.81 3.99 -11.07
CA VAL A 105 -11.34 3.99 -11.14
C VAL A 105 -10.78 5.38 -11.45
#